data_AF-A0A1U7PM01-F1
#
_entry.id   AF-A0A1U7PM01-F1
#
_cell.length_a   1.000
_cell.length_b   1.000
_cell.length_c   1.000
_cell.angle_alpha   90.00
_cell.angle_beta   90.00
_cell.angle_gamma   90.00
#
_symmetry.space_group_name_H-M   'P 1'
#
loop_
_entity.id
_entity.type
_entity.pdbx_description
1 polymer ?
#
loop_
_entity_poly.entity_id
_entity_poly.type
_entity_poly.pdbx_seq_one_letter_code
_entity_poly.pdbx_strand_id
1 'polypeptide(L)'
;MCDQPLAEAYRDFWKGRASAMGILSDDRALRAMAEDLDDLRTHPRLRKPRAEKLEELERRIRTCPLREEQKELLKEAYRSAL
;
A
#
# COMPACT_ATOMS: atom_id res chain seq x y z
N MET A 1 -13.99 16.92 -10.67
CA MET A 1 -13.18 16.96 -9.45
C MET A 1 -13.16 15.56 -8.87
N CYS A 2 -12.09 14.79 -9.11
CA CYS A 2 -11.75 13.56 -8.36
C CYS A 2 -10.34 13.10 -8.76
N ASP A 3 -9.36 14.00 -8.70
CA ASP A 3 -7.97 13.56 -8.53
C ASP A 3 -7.81 13.26 -7.04
N GLN A 4 -8.07 12.02 -6.64
CA GLN A 4 -7.64 11.54 -5.33
C GLN A 4 -6.22 11.01 -5.52
N PRO A 5 -5.18 11.77 -5.12
CA PRO A 5 -3.81 11.36 -5.35
C PRO A 5 -3.56 10.04 -4.61
N LEU A 6 -2.99 9.05 -5.31
CA LEU A 6 -2.65 7.73 -4.78
C LEU A 6 -1.86 7.83 -3.46
N ALA A 7 -1.01 8.86 -3.35
CA ALA A 7 -0.27 9.20 -2.15
C ALA A 7 -1.16 9.45 -0.93
N GLU A 8 -2.31 10.11 -1.10
CA GLU A 8 -3.26 10.36 0.00
C GLU A 8 -3.93 9.06 0.45
N ALA A 9 -4.44 8.26 -0.49
CA ALA A 9 -5.01 6.95 -0.18
C ALA A 9 -4.01 6.04 0.54
N TYR A 10 -2.74 6.06 0.11
CA TYR A 10 -1.67 5.30 0.76
C TYR A 10 -1.37 5.78 2.18
N ARG A 11 -1.33 7.10 2.41
CA ARG A 11 -1.15 7.68 3.76
C ARG A 11 -2.28 7.28 4.69
N ASP A 12 -3.52 7.33 4.22
CA ASP A 12 -4.68 6.97 5.02
C ASP A 12 -4.72 5.47 5.34
N PHE A 13 -4.36 4.61 4.38
CA PHE A 13 -4.23 3.16 4.59
C PHE A 13 -3.22 2.82 5.69
N TRP A 14 -2.09 3.52 5.68
CA TRP A 14 -1.00 3.34 6.64
C TRP A 14 -1.01 4.38 7.76
N LYS A 15 -2.17 4.95 8.09
CA LYS A 15 -2.29 5.99 9.12
C LYS A 15 -1.59 5.57 10.43
N GLY A 16 -0.71 6.43 10.91
CA GLY A 16 0.12 6.18 12.10
C GLY A 16 1.51 5.60 11.81
N ARG A 17 1.81 5.17 10.57
CA ARG A 17 3.15 4.78 10.15
C ARG A 17 3.92 6.03 9.73
N ALA A 18 4.95 6.43 10.50
CA ALA A 18 5.75 7.61 10.21
C ALA A 18 6.32 7.63 8.78
N SER A 19 6.76 6.47 8.27
CA SER A 19 7.28 6.36 6.91
C SER A 19 6.22 6.59 5.81
N ALA A 20 4.94 6.36 6.12
CA ALA A 20 3.87 6.65 5.17
C ALA A 20 3.52 8.14 5.15
N MET A 21 3.52 8.81 6.31
CA MET A 21 3.19 10.24 6.41
C MET A 21 4.11 11.15 5.58
N GLY A 22 5.35 10.73 5.32
CA GLY A 22 6.30 11.47 4.48
C GLY A 22 6.10 11.27 2.96
N ILE A 23 5.12 10.48 2.53
CA ILE A 23 4.83 10.24 1.12
C ILE A 23 3.91 11.33 0.60
N LEU A 24 4.45 12.18 -0.27
CA LEU A 24 3.76 13.37 -0.80
C LEU A 24 3.48 13.29 -2.30
N SER A 25 3.91 12.21 -2.98
CA SER A 25 3.69 12.03 -4.42
C SER A 25 3.38 10.57 -4.75
N ASP A 26 2.67 10.39 -5.86
CA ASP A 26 2.21 9.06 -6.30
C ASP A 26 3.40 8.16 -6.69
N ASP A 27 4.44 8.72 -7.31
CA ASP A 27 5.69 7.97 -7.58
C ASP A 27 6.33 7.43 -6.30
N ARG A 28 6.31 8.20 -5.21
CA ARG A 28 6.83 7.75 -3.92
C ARG A 28 5.91 6.70 -3.29
N ALA A 29 4.60 6.84 -3.47
CA ALA A 29 3.64 5.84 -3.01
C ALA A 29 3.88 4.50 -3.71
N LEU A 30 4.03 4.50 -5.04
CA LEU A 30 4.30 3.30 -5.83
C LEU A 30 5.60 2.60 -5.41
N ARG A 31 6.68 3.37 -5.17
CA ARG A 31 7.94 2.80 -4.66
C ARG A 31 7.75 2.17 -3.28
N ALA A 32 7.05 2.86 -2.38
CA ALA A 32 6.78 2.34 -1.05
C ALA A 32 5.87 1.10 -1.07
N MET A 33 4.94 1.01 -2.02
CA MET A 33 4.13 -0.19 -2.26
C MET A 33 5.00 -1.37 -2.70
N ALA A 34 5.96 -1.15 -3.61
CA ALA A 34 6.91 -2.18 -4.01
C ALA A 34 7.77 -2.68 -2.83
N GLU A 35 8.22 -1.77 -1.96
CA GLU A 35 8.96 -2.11 -0.74
C GLU A 35 8.10 -2.85 0.29
N ASP A 36 6.81 -2.50 0.42
CA ASP A 36 5.87 -3.21 1.27
C ASP A 36 5.70 -4.67 0.80
N LEU A 37 5.66 -4.90 -0.51
CA LEU A 37 5.56 -6.23 -1.13
C LEU A 37 6.82 -7.07 -0.93
N ASP A 38 8.00 -6.45 -0.83
CA ASP A 38 9.26 -7.15 -0.50
C ASP A 38 9.33 -7.62 0.96
N ASP A 39 8.38 -7.21 1.80
CA ASP A 39 8.25 -7.60 3.20
C ASP A 39 9.56 -7.38 4.00
N LEU A 40 10.35 -6.36 3.61
CA LEU A 40 11.72 -6.15 4.12
C LEU A 40 11.79 -5.86 5.61
N ARG A 41 10.68 -5.41 6.19
CA ARG A 41 10.52 -5.13 7.62
C ARG A 41 10.31 -6.39 8.46
N THR A 42 10.10 -7.53 7.80
CA THR A 42 10.02 -8.85 8.44
C THR A 42 11.39 -9.50 8.45
N HIS A 43 11.71 -10.24 9.53
CA HIS A 43 12.97 -10.99 9.65
C HIS A 43 13.17 -11.87 8.41
N PRO A 44 14.38 -11.96 7.81
CA PRO A 44 14.60 -12.62 6.52
C PRO A 44 14.01 -14.04 6.42
N ARG A 45 14.08 -14.82 7.50
CA ARG A 45 13.53 -16.19 7.57
C ARG A 45 12.00 -16.29 7.57
N LEU A 46 11.30 -15.18 7.79
CA LEU A 46 9.85 -15.10 7.90
C LEU A 46 9.23 -14.26 6.77
N ARG A 47 10.05 -13.76 5.84
CA ARG A 47 9.57 -12.94 4.72
C ARG A 47 8.66 -13.76 3.83
N LYS A 48 7.54 -13.16 3.48
CA LYS A 48 6.61 -13.75 2.52
C LYS A 48 7.04 -13.46 1.09
N PRO A 49 6.76 -14.37 0.14
CA PRO A 49 6.80 -14.04 -1.28
C PRO A 49 5.88 -12.85 -1.59
N ARG A 50 6.24 -12.04 -2.59
CA ARG A 50 5.48 -10.84 -2.98
C ARG A 50 3.99 -11.13 -3.23
N ALA A 51 3.66 -12.28 -3.84
CA ALA A 51 2.28 -12.70 -4.08
C ALA A 51 1.49 -12.95 -2.78
N GLU A 52 2.06 -13.66 -1.81
CA GLU A 52 1.42 -13.88 -0.51
C GLU A 52 1.29 -12.57 0.28
N LYS A 53 2.30 -11.69 0.16
CA LYS A 53 2.26 -10.36 0.77
C LYS A 53 1.17 -9.48 0.15
N LEU A 54 0.99 -9.55 -1.16
CA LEU A 54 -0.11 -8.87 -1.86
C LEU A 54 -1.47 -9.33 -1.33
N GLU A 55 -1.70 -10.64 -1.20
CA GLU A 55 -2.95 -11.19 -0.66
C GLU A 55 -3.23 -10.71 0.78
N GLU A 56 -2.19 -10.59 1.62
CA GLU A 56 -2.31 -10.01 2.96
C GLU A 56 -2.71 -8.53 2.91
N LEU A 57 -2.06 -7.75 2.04
CA LEU A 57 -2.34 -6.33 1.89
C LEU A 57 -3.75 -6.11 1.33
N GLU A 58 -4.20 -6.86 0.33
CA GLU A 58 -5.55 -6.77 -0.23
C GLU A 58 -6.62 -7.08 0.81
N ARG A 59 -6.41 -8.10 1.65
CA ARG A 59 -7.30 -8.41 2.78
C ARG A 59 -7.39 -7.25 3.76
N ARG A 60 -6.24 -6.63 4.09
CA ARG A 60 -6.19 -5.47 4.98
C ARG A 60 -6.86 -4.24 4.38
N ILE A 61 -6.68 -3.99 3.08
CA ILE A 61 -7.33 -2.89 2.35
C ILE A 61 -8.85 -3.05 2.40
N ARG A 62 -9.36 -4.28 2.21
CA ARG A 62 -10.80 -4.58 2.25
C ARG A 62 -11.44 -4.16 3.59
N THR A 63 -10.76 -4.41 4.70
CA THR A 63 -11.26 -4.10 6.05
C THR A 63 -10.92 -2.69 6.54
N CYS A 64 -10.17 -1.90 5.76
CA CYS A 64 -9.76 -0.55 6.12
C CYS A 64 -10.95 0.44 6.01
N PRO A 65 -11.08 1.46 6.88
CA PRO A 65 -12.12 2.49 6.78
C PRO A 65 -11.81 3.55 5.70
N LEU A 66 -11.41 3.11 4.50
CA LEU A 66 -11.27 3.94 3.31
C LEU A 66 -12.54 3.89 2.49
N ARG A 67 -12.72 4.87 1.59
CA ARG A 67 -13.77 4.79 0.56
C ARG A 67 -13.46 3.66 -0.41
N GLU A 68 -14.50 3.08 -1.01
CA GLU A 68 -14.33 1.95 -1.94
C GLU A 68 -13.47 2.34 -3.16
N GLU A 69 -13.58 3.57 -3.66
CA GLU A 69 -12.72 4.04 -4.77
C GLU A 69 -11.25 4.07 -4.37
N GLN A 70 -10.94 4.49 -3.13
CA GLN A 70 -9.57 4.49 -2.61
C GLN A 70 -9.04 3.08 -2.40
N LYS A 71 -9.90 2.15 -1.98
CA LYS A 71 -9.53 0.73 -1.82
C LYS A 71 -9.19 0.10 -3.17
N GLU A 72 -10.02 0.31 -4.19
CA GLU A 72 -9.75 -0.22 -5.52
C GLU A 72 -8.48 0.39 -6.12
N LEU A 73 -8.31 1.71 -6.00
CA LEU A 73 -7.09 2.40 -6.43
C LEU A 73 -5.83 1.79 -5.77
N LEU A 74 -5.87 1.53 -4.46
CA LEU A 74 -4.75 0.90 -3.76
C LEU A 74 -4.50 -0.53 -4.23
N LYS A 75 -5.55 -1.35 -4.39
CA LYS A 75 -5.41 -2.74 -4.87
C LYS A 75 -4.79 -2.77 -6.26
N GLU A 76 -5.27 -1.93 -7.18
CA GLU A 76 -4.73 -1.83 -8.53
C GLU A 76 -3.26 -1.39 -8.52
N ALA A 77 -2.91 -0.38 -7.72
CA ALA A 77 -1.54 0.07 -7.60
C ALA A 77 -0.62 -1.03 -7.02
N TYR A 78 -1.04 -1.73 -5.97
CA TYR A 78 -0.27 -2.87 -5.42
C TYR A 78 -0.13 -4.02 -6.42
N ARG A 79 -1.16 -4.32 -7.21
CA ARG A 79 -1.08 -5.33 -8.29
C ARG A 79 -0.12 -4.91 -9.40
N SER A 80 -0.12 -3.64 -9.80
CA SER A 80 0.82 -3.12 -10.80
C SER A 80 2.27 -3.09 -10.32
N ALA A 81 2.45 -3.04 -9.00
CA ALA A 81 3.77 -3.06 -8.39
C ALA A 81 4.32 -4.46 -8.19
N LEU A 82 3.52 -5.53 -8.32
CA LEU A 82 3.90 -6.93 -8.06
C LEU A 82 5.10 -7.36 -8.92
#